data_AF-A0A954UL48-F1
#
_entry.id   AF-A0A954UL48-F1
#
_cell.length_a   1.000
_cell.length_b   1.000
_cell.length_c   1.000
_cell.angle_alpha   90.00
_cell.angle_beta   90.00
_cell.angle_gamma   90.00
#
_symmetry.space_group_name_H-M   'P 1'
#
loop_
_entity.id
_entity.type
_entity.pdbx_description
1 polymer ?
#
loop_
_entity_poly.entity_id
_entity_poly.type
_entity_poly.pdbx_seq_one_letter_code
_entity_poly.pdbx_strand_id
1 'polypeptide(L)'
;MHFKVIIGAILAWFPLTQHFRVVAEEPPKPISETPWETFRLPANSEREFSVEQLPDKVKHLDGKRLRIRGYILPSSVFAIQAREFVLAGEVKDAAVVKHSGDRIPLDACMHVRMNNGGTVRFHFGPIALTGTFRVRPIRNKSGEIVLVYFFDADSVERVEKRPSHGPAVMFDL
;
A
#
# COMPACT_ATOMS: atom_id res chain seq x y z
N MET A 1 68.25 25.30 -12.33
CA MET A 1 67.58 24.03 -11.95
C MET A 1 66.22 24.37 -11.33
N HIS A 2 65.13 24.27 -12.10
CA HIS A 2 63.75 23.89 -11.72
C HIS A 2 62.76 24.34 -12.82
N PHE A 3 62.06 23.35 -13.39
CA PHE A 3 61.00 23.43 -14.41
C PHE A 3 59.65 23.82 -13.79
N LYS A 4 58.81 24.59 -14.51
CA LYS A 4 57.33 24.58 -14.48
C LYS A 4 56.83 25.09 -15.84
N VAL A 5 56.64 24.20 -16.82
CA VAL A 5 55.37 23.57 -17.29
C VAL A 5 54.32 24.58 -17.77
N ILE A 6 54.03 24.45 -19.08
CA ILE A 6 53.18 25.25 -19.96
C ILE A 6 51.78 24.60 -20.01
N ILE A 7 50.74 25.39 -20.32
CA ILE A 7 49.77 25.18 -21.42
C ILE A 7 48.49 25.97 -21.09
N GLY A 8 48.29 27.05 -21.86
CA GLY A 8 47.09 27.86 -21.87
C GLY A 8 46.34 27.74 -23.20
N ALA A 9 45.01 27.74 -23.08
CA ALA A 9 43.98 28.14 -24.02
C ALA A 9 43.82 27.36 -25.34
N ILE A 10 42.80 26.51 -25.39
CA ILE A 10 42.06 26.17 -26.62
C ILE A 10 40.74 26.95 -26.57
N LEU A 11 40.62 27.97 -27.43
CA LEU A 11 39.37 28.66 -27.73
C LEU A 11 38.63 27.86 -28.80
N ALA A 12 37.47 27.29 -28.46
CA ALA A 12 36.54 26.73 -29.43
C ALA A 12 35.15 27.37 -29.25
N TRP A 13 34.68 27.98 -30.33
CA TRP A 13 33.45 28.73 -30.47
C TRP A 13 32.30 27.75 -30.77
N PHE A 14 31.40 27.50 -29.82
CA PHE A 14 30.15 26.76 -30.04
C PHE A 14 28.96 27.67 -29.68
N PRO A 15 27.99 27.92 -30.57
CA PRO A 15 26.72 28.50 -30.18
C PRO A 15 25.86 27.40 -29.56
N LEU A 16 25.95 27.23 -28.24
CA LEU A 16 25.13 26.26 -27.50
C LEU A 16 23.99 26.99 -26.79
N THR A 17 22.90 27.26 -27.50
CA THR A 17 21.59 27.53 -26.87
C THR A 17 20.62 26.43 -27.24
N GLN A 18 20.92 25.20 -26.76
CA GLN A 18 19.85 24.25 -26.54
C GLN A 18 18.97 24.80 -25.41
N HIS A 19 17.83 25.37 -25.79
CA HIS A 19 16.76 25.65 -24.85
C HIS A 19 16.26 24.33 -24.28
N PHE A 20 16.78 23.94 -23.11
CA PHE A 20 16.16 22.90 -22.31
C PHE A 20 14.77 23.40 -21.91
N ARG A 21 13.76 22.94 -22.64
CA ARG A 21 12.38 23.09 -22.22
C ARG A 21 12.19 22.11 -21.07
N VAL A 22 12.24 22.59 -19.83
CA VAL A 22 11.70 21.84 -18.69
C VAL A 22 10.22 21.67 -18.99
N VAL A 23 9.87 20.51 -19.55
CA VAL A 23 8.47 20.09 -19.59
C VAL A 23 8.15 19.80 -18.13
N ALA A 24 7.52 20.76 -17.46
CA ALA A 24 6.91 20.50 -16.18
C ALA A 24 5.88 19.39 -16.44
N GLU A 25 6.18 18.16 -16.02
CA GLU A 25 5.16 17.12 -15.97
C GLU A 25 4.01 17.69 -15.15
N GLU A 26 2.82 17.72 -15.75
CA GLU A 26 1.63 18.07 -15.00
C GLU A 26 1.57 17.18 -13.76
N PRO A 27 1.29 17.76 -12.58
CA PRO A 27 1.25 16.98 -11.35
C PRO A 27 0.30 15.79 -11.57
N PRO A 28 0.72 14.57 -11.22
CA PRO A 28 -0.07 13.38 -11.50
C PRO A 28 -1.47 13.58 -10.94
N LYS A 29 -2.48 13.34 -11.79
CA LYS A 29 -3.89 13.47 -11.41
C LYS A 29 -4.11 12.81 -10.04
N PRO A 30 -4.80 13.47 -9.09
CA PRO A 30 -5.04 12.90 -7.78
C PRO A 30 -5.66 11.51 -7.93
N ILE A 31 -4.99 10.50 -7.36
CA ILE A 31 -5.48 9.13 -7.42
C ILE A 31 -6.78 9.08 -6.63
N SER A 32 -7.87 8.77 -7.32
CA SER A 32 -9.16 8.56 -6.67
C SER A 32 -9.05 7.40 -5.69
N GLU A 33 -9.64 7.58 -4.51
CA GLU A 33 -9.68 6.53 -3.52
C GLU A 33 -10.48 5.32 -4.02
N THR A 34 -9.91 4.13 -3.85
CA THR A 34 -10.57 2.86 -4.18
C THR A 34 -11.35 2.39 -2.94
N PRO A 35 -12.70 2.26 -3.03
CA PRO A 35 -13.52 1.78 -1.92
C PRO A 35 -13.14 0.35 -1.53
N TRP A 36 -13.23 0.02 -0.24
CA TRP A 36 -12.84 -1.30 0.26
C TRP A 36 -13.72 -2.43 -0.28
N GLU A 37 -14.99 -2.12 -0.57
CA GLU A 37 -15.98 -3.03 -1.14
C GLU A 37 -15.53 -3.60 -2.51
N THR A 38 -14.62 -2.90 -3.18
CA THR A 38 -13.98 -3.37 -4.42
C THR A 38 -13.27 -4.71 -4.22
N PHE A 39 -12.64 -4.91 -3.05
CA PHE A 39 -11.82 -6.09 -2.74
C PHE A 39 -12.61 -7.27 -2.18
N ARG A 40 -13.93 -7.11 -1.97
CA ARG A 40 -14.79 -8.16 -1.42
C ARG A 40 -14.80 -9.42 -2.28
N LEU A 41 -14.65 -10.55 -1.62
CA LEU A 41 -14.72 -11.87 -2.25
C LEU A 41 -16.16 -12.41 -2.24
N PRO A 42 -16.50 -13.33 -3.16
CA PRO A 42 -17.75 -14.07 -3.09
C PRO A 42 -17.88 -14.81 -1.75
N ALA A 43 -19.11 -14.96 -1.26
CA ALA A 43 -19.41 -15.77 -0.07
C ALA A 43 -18.84 -17.20 -0.23
N ASN A 44 -18.36 -17.80 0.86
CA ASN A 44 -17.72 -19.13 0.92
C ASN A 44 -16.29 -19.26 0.34
N SER A 45 -15.68 -18.17 -0.15
CA SER A 45 -14.29 -18.20 -0.64
C SER A 45 -13.26 -18.59 0.45
N GLU A 46 -13.64 -18.58 1.72
CA GLU A 46 -12.74 -18.94 2.82
C GLU A 46 -12.41 -20.45 2.86
N ARG A 47 -13.25 -21.34 2.34
CA ARG A 47 -12.99 -22.80 2.40
C ARG A 47 -12.19 -23.33 1.22
N GLU A 48 -12.35 -22.74 0.03
CA GLU A 48 -11.77 -23.25 -1.22
C GLU A 48 -11.21 -22.12 -2.10
N PHE A 49 -10.57 -21.10 -1.52
CA PHE A 49 -10.04 -19.98 -2.29
C PHE A 49 -9.13 -20.44 -3.44
N SER A 50 -9.48 -20.06 -4.66
CA SER A 50 -8.59 -20.05 -5.83
C SER A 50 -8.42 -18.64 -6.38
N VAL A 51 -7.20 -18.30 -6.82
CA VAL A 51 -6.92 -17.02 -7.50
C VAL A 51 -7.80 -16.84 -8.73
N GLU A 52 -8.16 -17.94 -9.40
CA GLU A 52 -9.03 -17.94 -10.58
C GLU A 52 -10.44 -17.43 -10.25
N GLN A 53 -10.89 -17.60 -9.02
CA GLN A 53 -12.20 -17.17 -8.53
C GLN A 53 -12.21 -15.71 -8.07
N LEU A 54 -11.09 -14.99 -8.15
CA LEU A 54 -11.07 -13.57 -7.86
C LEU A 54 -12.03 -12.83 -8.80
N PRO A 55 -12.83 -11.88 -8.28
CA PRO A 55 -13.63 -11.02 -9.14
C PRO A 55 -12.74 -10.28 -10.15
N ASP A 56 -13.19 -10.14 -11.40
CA ASP A 56 -12.40 -9.47 -12.45
C ASP A 56 -12.02 -8.04 -12.07
N LYS A 57 -12.90 -7.36 -11.33
CA LYS A 57 -12.62 -6.04 -10.73
C LYS A 57 -11.34 -6.05 -9.87
N VAL A 58 -11.07 -7.12 -9.12
CA VAL A 58 -9.88 -7.23 -8.27
C VAL A 58 -8.66 -7.60 -9.11
N LYS A 59 -8.82 -8.56 -10.04
CA LYS A 59 -7.76 -8.97 -10.96
C LYS A 59 -7.20 -7.78 -11.75
N HIS A 60 -8.05 -6.90 -12.24
CA HIS A 60 -7.64 -5.71 -13.01
C HIS A 60 -6.88 -4.66 -12.18
N LEU A 61 -6.97 -4.72 -10.84
CA LEU A 61 -6.22 -3.84 -9.95
C LEU A 61 -4.82 -4.38 -9.63
N ASP A 62 -4.56 -5.67 -9.84
CA ASP A 62 -3.22 -6.21 -9.66
C ASP A 62 -2.24 -5.46 -10.58
N GLY A 63 -1.10 -5.04 -10.03
CA GLY A 63 -0.21 -4.16 -10.76
C GLY A 63 -0.40 -2.67 -10.47
N LYS A 64 -1.62 -2.23 -10.14
CA LYS A 64 -2.02 -0.82 -10.21
C LYS A 64 -1.66 -0.02 -8.98
N ARG A 65 -1.40 1.27 -9.21
CA ARG A 65 -1.22 2.27 -8.16
C ARG A 65 -2.59 2.74 -7.68
N LEU A 66 -2.89 2.55 -6.39
CA LEU A 66 -4.16 2.90 -5.77
C LEU A 66 -3.96 3.84 -4.59
N ARG A 67 -5.06 4.46 -4.18
CA ARG A 67 -5.21 5.07 -2.86
C ARG A 67 -6.29 4.30 -2.10
N ILE A 68 -5.97 3.78 -0.92
CA ILE A 68 -6.88 2.97 -0.10
C ILE A 68 -6.93 3.48 1.33
N ARG A 69 -8.07 3.31 2.00
CA ARG A 69 -8.26 3.67 3.40
C ARG A 69 -8.46 2.44 4.28
N GLY A 70 -7.99 2.54 5.52
CA GLY A 70 -8.12 1.48 6.49
C GLY A 70 -7.53 1.83 7.84
N TYR A 71 -7.42 0.83 8.70
CA TYR A 71 -6.91 0.91 10.05
C TYR A 71 -5.71 -0.01 10.21
N ILE A 72 -4.67 0.47 10.89
CA ILE A 72 -3.51 -0.35 11.21
C ILE A 72 -3.93 -1.37 12.26
N LEU A 73 -3.87 -2.66 11.91
CA LEU A 73 -3.91 -3.74 12.89
C LEU A 73 -2.49 -3.93 13.44
N PRO A 74 -2.25 -3.63 14.72
CA PRO A 74 -0.93 -3.77 15.29
C PRO A 74 -0.57 -5.26 15.38
N SER A 75 0.58 -5.64 14.82
CA SER A 75 1.17 -6.98 15.03
C SER A 75 1.74 -7.16 16.44
N SER A 76 2.02 -6.05 17.13
CA SER A 76 2.42 -5.97 18.53
C SER A 76 2.08 -4.60 19.11
N VAL A 77 1.50 -4.56 20.30
CA VAL A 77 1.17 -3.31 21.02
C VAL A 77 2.42 -2.51 21.45
N PHE A 78 3.60 -3.12 21.41
CA PHE A 78 4.88 -2.47 21.76
C PHE A 78 5.61 -1.86 20.56
N ALA A 79 5.15 -2.11 19.34
CA ALA A 79 5.76 -1.56 18.13
C ALA A 79 5.34 -0.10 17.90
N ILE A 80 6.25 0.84 18.14
CA ILE A 80 6.00 2.28 17.95
C ILE A 80 5.98 2.67 16.47
N GLN A 81 6.81 1.98 15.67
CA GLN A 81 6.96 2.18 14.23
C GLN A 81 6.99 0.84 13.51
N ALA A 82 6.42 0.80 12.31
CA ALA A 82 6.37 -0.40 11.50
C ALA A 82 6.76 -0.11 10.05
N ARG A 83 7.58 -0.99 9.47
CA ARG A 83 7.82 -1.08 8.02
C ARG A 83 6.82 -1.99 7.34
N GLU A 84 6.30 -2.97 8.08
CA GLU A 84 5.30 -3.93 7.63
C GLU A 84 4.21 -4.03 8.68
N PHE A 85 2.96 -4.04 8.24
CA PHE A 85 1.79 -4.11 9.11
C PHE A 85 0.59 -4.67 8.34
N VAL A 86 -0.47 -5.03 9.05
CA VAL A 86 -1.74 -5.42 8.44
C VAL A 86 -2.68 -4.22 8.43
N LEU A 87 -3.29 -3.93 7.29
CA LEU A 87 -4.35 -2.94 7.16
C LEU A 87 -5.70 -3.63 7.15
N ALA A 88 -6.53 -3.38 8.16
CA ALA A 88 -7.95 -3.69 8.10
C ALA A 88 -8.67 -2.64 7.24
N GLY A 89 -9.56 -3.08 6.36
CA GLY A 89 -10.34 -2.16 5.54
C GLY A 89 -11.17 -1.16 6.34
N GLU A 90 -11.37 0.05 5.82
CA GLU A 90 -12.41 0.94 6.35
C GLU A 90 -13.72 0.64 5.61
N VAL A 91 -14.74 0.19 6.34
CA VAL A 91 -16.04 -0.23 5.79
C VAL A 91 -17.19 0.45 6.53
N LYS A 92 -18.33 0.56 5.85
CA LYS A 92 -19.57 1.10 6.43
C LYS A 92 -20.33 0.01 7.22
N ASP A 93 -20.85 0.38 8.39
CA ASP A 93 -21.91 -0.33 9.14
C ASP A 93 -21.68 -1.78 9.66
N ALA A 94 -20.49 -2.40 9.60
CA ALA A 94 -20.16 -3.57 10.44
C ALA A 94 -18.66 -3.93 10.40
N ALA A 95 -18.02 -3.96 11.56
CA ALA A 95 -16.77 -4.68 11.76
C ALA A 95 -17.09 -6.16 12.01
N VAL A 96 -16.34 -7.08 11.40
CA VAL A 96 -16.39 -8.48 11.82
C VAL A 96 -15.59 -8.58 13.11
N VAL A 97 -16.26 -8.78 14.24
CA VAL A 97 -15.58 -9.08 15.51
C VAL A 97 -15.09 -10.53 15.44
N LYS A 98 -13.81 -10.73 15.73
CA LYS A 98 -13.16 -12.04 15.71
C LYS A 98 -12.49 -12.29 17.05
N HIS A 99 -12.66 -13.50 17.57
CA HIS A 99 -11.90 -13.95 18.72
C HIS A 99 -10.51 -14.42 18.28
N SER A 100 -9.56 -14.43 19.21
CA SER A 100 -8.23 -14.96 18.96
C SER A 100 -8.32 -16.42 18.49
N GLY A 101 -7.74 -16.71 17.32
CA GLY A 101 -7.79 -18.04 16.69
C GLY A 101 -8.88 -18.20 15.63
N ASP A 102 -9.83 -17.27 15.52
CA ASP A 102 -10.80 -17.29 14.43
C ASP A 102 -10.14 -16.96 13.08
N ARG A 103 -10.66 -17.57 12.01
CA ARG A 103 -10.26 -17.20 10.65
C ARG A 103 -10.78 -15.79 10.34
N ILE A 104 -9.86 -14.94 9.92
CA ILE A 104 -10.16 -13.60 9.39
C ILE A 104 -10.59 -13.76 7.93
N PRO A 105 -11.65 -13.06 7.48
CA PRO A 105 -12.01 -13.07 6.07
C PRO A 105 -10.84 -12.62 5.20
N LEU A 106 -10.58 -13.35 4.12
CA LEU A 106 -9.44 -13.10 3.23
C LEU A 106 -9.48 -11.73 2.56
N ASP A 107 -10.64 -11.08 2.55
CA ASP A 107 -10.89 -9.74 2.00
C ASP A 107 -11.00 -8.62 3.05
N ALA A 108 -10.88 -8.95 4.33
CA ALA A 108 -10.95 -7.95 5.40
C ALA A 108 -9.62 -7.21 5.60
N CYS A 109 -8.52 -7.81 5.16
CA CYS A 109 -7.16 -7.35 5.46
C CYS A 109 -6.23 -7.34 4.23
N MET A 110 -5.22 -6.47 4.29
CA MET A 110 -4.08 -6.48 3.37
C MET A 110 -2.78 -6.41 4.16
N HIS A 111 -1.74 -7.10 3.70
CA HIS A 111 -0.39 -6.87 4.20
C HIS A 111 0.22 -5.67 3.51
N VAL A 112 0.66 -4.71 4.31
CA VAL A 112 1.29 -3.49 3.84
C VAL A 112 2.77 -3.57 4.12
N ARG A 113 3.57 -3.19 3.12
CA ARG A 113 5.00 -2.93 3.26
C ARG A 113 5.29 -1.51 2.79
N MET A 114 5.98 -0.74 3.62
CA MET A 114 6.44 0.60 3.27
C MET A 114 7.66 0.53 2.35
N ASN A 115 7.60 1.21 1.20
CA ASN A 115 8.70 1.33 0.26
C ASN A 115 9.79 2.30 0.76
N ASN A 116 10.98 2.22 0.15
CA ASN A 116 12.07 3.19 0.31
C ASN A 116 12.51 3.46 1.77
N GLY A 117 12.42 2.45 2.64
CA GLY A 117 12.78 2.58 4.05
C GLY A 117 11.80 3.40 4.89
N GLY A 118 10.62 3.73 4.33
CA GLY A 118 9.55 4.41 5.04
C GLY A 118 9.05 3.62 6.26
N THR A 119 8.50 4.34 7.23
CA THR A 119 7.89 3.75 8.43
C THR A 119 6.58 4.46 8.73
N VAL A 120 5.60 3.72 9.24
CA VAL A 120 4.39 4.30 9.82
C VAL A 120 4.48 4.26 11.34
N ARG A 121 4.04 5.33 12.01
CA ARG A 121 3.80 5.30 13.46
C ARG A 121 2.38 4.79 13.71
N PHE A 122 2.24 3.91 14.69
CA PHE A 122 0.93 3.41 15.09
C PHE A 122 -0.03 4.56 15.43
N HIS A 123 -1.30 4.37 15.06
CA HIS A 123 -2.37 5.34 15.21
C HIS A 123 -3.71 4.60 15.27
N PHE A 124 -4.58 4.98 16.22
CA PHE A 124 -5.87 4.31 16.43
C PHE A 124 -6.96 4.66 15.41
N GLY A 125 -6.85 5.82 14.74
CA GLY A 125 -7.79 6.24 13.70
C GLY A 125 -7.38 5.78 12.29
N PRO A 126 -8.22 6.07 11.28
CA PRO A 126 -7.96 5.62 9.93
C PRO A 126 -6.75 6.33 9.30
N ILE A 127 -6.15 5.62 8.35
CA ILE A 127 -5.10 6.13 7.48
C ILE A 127 -5.50 5.94 6.02
N ALA A 128 -4.93 6.77 5.15
CA ALA A 128 -4.93 6.56 3.72
C ALA A 128 -3.51 6.19 3.26
N LEU A 129 -3.42 5.15 2.44
CA LEU A 129 -2.19 4.72 1.81
C LEU A 129 -2.25 5.00 0.32
N THR A 130 -1.14 5.48 -0.25
CA THR A 130 -0.94 5.51 -1.69
C THR A 130 0.22 4.60 -2.03
N GLY A 131 0.06 3.77 -3.05
CA GLY A 131 1.05 2.76 -3.39
C GLY A 131 0.51 1.76 -4.38
N THR A 132 1.14 0.59 -4.44
CA THR A 132 0.88 -0.39 -5.48
C THR A 132 0.21 -1.64 -4.90
N PHE A 133 -0.94 -2.00 -5.45
CA PHE A 133 -1.68 -3.20 -5.07
C PHE A 133 -1.17 -4.44 -5.77
N ARG A 134 -1.20 -5.56 -5.04
CA ARG A 134 -0.77 -6.87 -5.49
C ARG A 134 -1.70 -7.97 -4.99
N VAL A 135 -2.00 -8.93 -5.86
CA VAL A 135 -2.62 -10.20 -5.48
C VAL A 135 -1.51 -11.25 -5.32
N ARG A 136 -1.29 -11.73 -4.09
CA ARG A 136 -0.27 -12.75 -3.80
C ARG A 136 -0.71 -13.62 -2.62
N PRO A 137 -1.39 -14.75 -2.87
CA PRO A 137 -1.82 -15.62 -1.78
C PRO A 137 -0.64 -16.18 -0.99
N ILE A 138 -0.71 -16.10 0.33
CA ILE A 138 0.20 -16.79 1.25
C ILE A 138 -0.54 -17.94 1.91
N ARG A 139 0.12 -19.10 1.94
CA ARG A 139 -0.34 -20.30 2.64
C ARG A 139 0.41 -20.47 3.97
N ASN A 140 -0.29 -20.95 4.99
CA ASN A 140 0.34 -21.39 6.23
C ASN A 140 1.00 -22.77 6.06
N LYS A 141 1.62 -23.30 7.13
CA LYS A 141 2.28 -24.62 7.12
C LYS A 141 1.33 -25.78 6.81
N SER A 142 0.04 -25.62 7.10
CA SER A 142 -1.02 -26.60 6.80
C SER A 142 -1.52 -26.50 5.35
N GLY A 143 -0.99 -25.57 4.55
CA GLY A 143 -1.39 -25.35 3.17
C GLY A 143 -2.62 -24.44 2.99
N GLU A 144 -3.18 -23.89 4.05
CA GLU A 144 -4.37 -23.02 3.99
C GLU A 144 -3.97 -21.59 3.60
N ILE A 145 -4.75 -20.94 2.73
CA ILE A 145 -4.54 -19.52 2.42
C ILE A 145 -5.00 -18.68 3.61
N VAL A 146 -4.10 -17.81 4.06
CA VAL A 146 -4.30 -16.94 5.24
C VAL A 146 -4.28 -15.45 4.90
N LEU A 147 -3.81 -15.10 3.70
CA LEU A 147 -3.73 -13.72 3.22
C LEU A 147 -3.65 -13.71 1.70
N VAL A 148 -4.34 -12.79 1.04
CA VAL A 148 -4.39 -12.69 -0.43
C VAL A 148 -3.82 -11.37 -0.94
N TYR A 149 -4.05 -10.28 -0.22
CA TYR A 149 -3.81 -8.93 -0.71
C TYR A 149 -2.57 -8.29 -0.09
N PHE A 150 -1.78 -7.67 -0.95
CA PHE A 150 -0.53 -7.01 -0.61
C PHE A 150 -0.54 -5.57 -1.13
N PHE A 151 0.09 -4.67 -0.38
CA PHE A 151 0.19 -3.28 -0.73
C PHE A 151 1.60 -2.76 -0.46
N ASP A 152 2.31 -2.39 -1.52
CA ASP A 152 3.61 -1.73 -1.45
C ASP A 152 3.35 -0.21 -1.36
N ALA A 153 3.36 0.33 -0.14
CA ALA A 153 2.97 1.70 0.16
C ALA A 153 4.12 2.69 -0.06
N ASP A 154 3.85 3.74 -0.84
CA ASP A 154 4.77 4.85 -1.07
C ASP A 154 4.55 5.98 -0.05
N SER A 155 3.30 6.19 0.37
CA SER A 155 2.94 7.21 1.36
C SER A 155 1.82 6.75 2.29
N VAL A 156 1.80 7.36 3.47
CA VAL A 156 0.75 7.19 4.48
C VAL A 156 0.32 8.56 5.00
N GLU A 157 -0.99 8.75 5.11
CA GLU A 157 -1.61 9.97 5.63
C GLU A 157 -2.61 9.59 6.71
N ARG A 158 -2.62 10.35 7.81
CA ARG A 158 -3.73 10.29 8.76
C ARG A 158 -4.92 11.00 8.15
N VAL A 159 -6.09 10.42 8.30
CA VAL A 159 -7.32 10.96 7.73
C VAL A 159 -8.42 10.98 8.77
N GLU A 160 -9.39 11.87 8.59
CA GLU A 160 -10.55 11.94 9.48
C GLU A 160 -11.42 10.69 9.33
N LYS A 161 -11.97 10.23 10.45
CA LYS A 161 -12.91 9.12 10.47
C LYS A 161 -14.19 9.51 9.75
N ARG A 162 -14.64 8.67 8.81
CA ARG A 162 -15.95 8.86 8.18
C ARG A 162 -17.08 8.48 9.15
N PRO A 163 -18.21 9.21 9.14
CA PRO A 163 -19.39 8.79 9.90
C PRO A 163 -19.78 7.35 9.56
N SER A 164 -20.09 6.57 10.59
CA SER A 164 -20.52 5.16 10.48
C SER A 164 -19.52 4.21 9.80
N HIS A 165 -18.26 4.59 9.67
CA HIS A 165 -17.21 3.70 9.19
C HIS A 165 -16.32 3.21 10.33
N GLY A 166 -15.78 2.00 10.17
CA GLY A 166 -14.86 1.37 11.11
C GLY A 166 -13.98 0.34 10.43
N PRO A 167 -13.08 -0.32 11.19
CA PRO A 167 -12.25 -1.38 10.65
C PRO A 167 -13.11 -2.59 10.25
N ALA A 168 -12.77 -3.26 9.15
CA ALA A 168 -13.47 -4.43 8.65
C ALA A 168 -13.36 -5.65 9.58
N VAL A 169 -12.36 -5.66 10.45
CA VAL A 169 -12.16 -6.66 11.50
C VAL A 169 -11.68 -5.99 12.78
N MET A 170 -12.16 -6.48 13.93
CA MET A 170 -11.65 -6.14 15.25
C MET A 170 -11.34 -7.43 16.01
N PHE A 171 -10.28 -7.41 16.81
CA PHE A 171 -9.97 -8.50 17.73
C PHE A 171 -10.42 -8.10 19.13
N ASP A 172 -11.14 -9.00 19.79
CA ASP A 172 -11.30 -8.94 21.23
C ASP A 172 -9.99 -9.43 21.86
N LEU A 173 -9.27 -8.54 22.54
CA LEU A 173 -8.05 -8.84 23.31
C LEU A 173 -8.38 -9.47 24.66
#